data_AF-A0A7C5ICG8-F1
#
_entry.id   AF-A0A7C5ICG8-F1
#
_cell.length_a   1.000
_cell.length_b   1.000
_cell.length_c   1.000
_cell.angle_alpha   90.00
_cell.angle_beta   90.00
_cell.angle_gamma   90.00
#
_symmetry.space_group_name_H-M   'P 1'
#
loop_
_entity.id
_entity.type
_entity.pdbx_description
1 polymer ?
#
loop_
_entity_poly.entity_id
_entity_poly.type
_entity_poly.pdbx_seq_one_letter_code
_entity_poly.pdbx_strand_id
1 'polypeptide(L)'
;MSWGKRRLTVYGLSAEGYDMALRFSEKGCETTIIDERLNSPMKFHRRDFSRNRTVDEFFEEESLTGIASFEEAISTSEIILFCPKIRCDITEIQHQYERSLKEISPLLPKGSVLVFWAPLGQNGQKEVVRTVQEYVNRTDDEYGIVFLPPFFDDRTNFAGTFGRIGDSIEIFSDIIGKKIQPSNMDDAERMFFNKILEKFSYYTSQMITFSEAKNLPEDSPYYDDLYANYTDLNLIYNTTRRGTQLKSYTSTLIRVVESYPKNLLNYVKALTKELNVRPSRARIIVLWSKSNYHVRQDVDRSFSELASLLQDVFVDVQPLSMKELSRRRLLTTSTVRNPTFIIACSKGDLEEVKGHVQGRNQTVTVIKATLTPSRLT
;
A
#
# COMPACT_ATOMS: atom_id res chain seq x y z
N MET A 1 -22.28 -18.61 9.59
CA MET A 1 -20.98 -19.33 9.67
C MET A 1 -20.57 -19.49 11.13
N SER A 2 -20.00 -20.64 11.49
CA SER A 2 -19.40 -20.84 12.82
C SER A 2 -17.93 -20.43 12.79
N TRP A 3 -17.64 -19.17 13.13
CA TRP A 3 -16.29 -18.60 13.10
C TRP A 3 -15.34 -19.17 14.16
N GLY A 4 -15.86 -19.53 15.34
CA GLY A 4 -15.07 -19.96 16.50
C GLY A 4 -14.33 -21.30 16.39
N LYS A 5 -14.38 -21.96 15.24
CA LYS A 5 -13.63 -23.20 14.97
C LYS A 5 -12.56 -23.04 13.88
N ARG A 6 -12.55 -21.91 13.17
CA ARG A 6 -11.66 -21.69 12.04
C ARG A 6 -10.30 -21.21 12.52
N ARG A 7 -9.27 -21.59 11.78
CA ARG A 7 -7.87 -21.18 11.99
C ARG A 7 -7.34 -20.45 10.76
N LEU A 8 -6.88 -19.22 10.97
CA LEU A 8 -6.25 -18.37 9.98
C LEU A 8 -4.76 -18.22 10.33
N THR A 9 -3.89 -18.43 9.36
CA THR A 9 -2.50 -17.99 9.44
C THR A 9 -2.24 -16.91 8.41
N VAL A 10 -1.74 -15.76 8.86
CA VAL A 10 -1.30 -14.66 8.01
C VAL A 10 0.22 -14.77 7.86
N TYR A 11 0.67 -15.13 6.66
CA TYR A 11 2.08 -15.15 6.31
C TYR A 11 2.47 -13.77 5.78
N GLY A 12 3.18 -13.00 6.59
CA GLY A 12 3.60 -11.64 6.27
C GLY A 12 3.06 -10.60 7.23
N LEU A 13 3.96 -9.91 7.93
CA LEU A 13 3.58 -8.87 8.90
C LEU A 13 3.50 -7.49 8.24
N SER A 14 2.47 -7.34 7.40
CA SER A 14 2.11 -6.09 6.71
C SER A 14 0.88 -5.43 7.34
N ALA A 15 0.66 -4.13 7.06
CA ALA A 15 -0.54 -3.41 7.46
C ALA A 15 -1.81 -4.08 6.94
N GLU A 16 -1.78 -4.55 5.70
CA GLU A 16 -2.86 -5.28 5.05
C GLU A 16 -3.10 -6.65 5.71
N GLY A 17 -2.03 -7.41 5.98
CA GLY A 17 -2.12 -8.68 6.68
C GLY A 17 -2.66 -8.54 8.11
N TYR A 18 -2.23 -7.49 8.81
CA TYR A 18 -2.68 -7.17 10.15
C TYR A 18 -4.15 -6.74 10.19
N ASP A 19 -4.60 -5.86 9.27
CA ASP A 19 -6.02 -5.47 9.17
C ASP A 19 -6.90 -6.69 8.95
N MET A 20 -6.47 -7.62 8.10
CA MET A 20 -7.20 -8.87 7.89
C MET A 20 -7.19 -9.77 9.14
N ALA A 21 -6.03 -9.93 9.78
CA ALA A 21 -5.94 -10.68 11.04
C ALA A 21 -6.90 -10.12 12.10
N LEU A 22 -6.98 -8.79 12.19
CA LEU A 22 -7.87 -8.06 13.08
C LEU A 22 -9.34 -8.46 12.82
N ARG A 23 -9.81 -8.29 11.58
CA ARG A 23 -11.21 -8.58 11.20
C ARG A 23 -11.59 -10.05 11.40
N PHE A 24 -10.68 -10.97 11.10
CA PHE A 24 -10.93 -12.40 11.33
C PHE A 24 -11.02 -12.74 12.81
N SER A 25 -10.13 -12.20 13.63
CA SER A 25 -10.15 -12.46 15.06
C SER A 25 -11.33 -11.75 15.77
N GLU A 26 -11.84 -10.63 15.24
CA GLU A 26 -13.09 -9.99 15.69
C GLU A 26 -14.31 -10.91 15.54
N LYS A 27 -14.36 -11.70 14.46
CA LYS A 27 -15.38 -12.72 14.22
C LYS A 27 -15.17 -13.98 15.09
N GLY A 28 -14.05 -14.09 15.80
CA GLY A 28 -13.71 -15.19 16.70
C GLY A 28 -12.86 -16.30 16.08
N CYS A 29 -12.22 -16.05 14.93
CA CYS A 29 -11.27 -16.97 14.31
C CYS A 29 -9.96 -17.03 15.11
N GLU A 30 -9.41 -18.23 15.35
CA GLU A 30 -8.04 -18.34 15.91
C GLU A 30 -7.05 -17.87 14.84
N THR A 31 -6.33 -16.80 15.12
CA THR A 31 -5.49 -16.11 14.13
C THR A 31 -4.04 -16.08 14.58
N THR A 32 -3.14 -16.47 13.68
CA THR A 32 -1.68 -16.42 13.89
C THR A 32 -1.06 -15.57 12.79
N ILE A 33 -0.10 -14.72 13.13
CA ILE A 33 0.68 -13.95 12.16
C ILE A 33 2.12 -14.44 12.19
N ILE A 34 2.71 -14.68 11.01
CA ILE A 34 4.12 -15.04 10.87
C ILE A 34 4.85 -13.84 10.28
N ASP A 35 5.88 -13.35 11.00
CA ASP A 35 6.86 -12.43 10.43
C ASP A 35 7.83 -13.23 9.55
N GLU A 36 7.85 -12.91 8.25
CA GLU A 36 8.67 -13.58 7.24
C GLU A 36 10.19 -13.41 7.45
N ARG A 37 10.65 -12.51 8.33
CA ARG A 37 12.08 -12.40 8.69
C ARG A 37 12.48 -13.31 9.83
N LEU A 38 11.60 -13.43 10.81
CA LEU A 38 11.91 -14.06 12.09
C LEU A 38 11.49 -15.53 12.08
N ASN A 39 10.68 -15.95 11.10
CA ASN A 39 10.00 -17.25 11.07
C ASN A 39 9.37 -17.58 12.43
N SER A 40 8.92 -16.54 13.14
CA SER A 40 8.42 -16.61 14.50
C SER A 40 6.93 -16.30 14.46
N PRO A 41 6.08 -17.33 14.61
CA PRO A 41 4.65 -17.14 14.66
C PRO A 41 4.24 -16.43 15.94
N MET A 42 3.38 -15.43 15.80
CA MET A 42 2.79 -14.66 16.88
C MET A 42 1.29 -14.95 16.91
N LYS A 43 0.80 -15.53 18.02
CA LYS A 43 -0.64 -15.71 18.20
C LYS A 43 -1.28 -14.36 18.44
N PHE A 44 -2.35 -14.08 17.69
CA PHE A 44 -3.09 -12.83 17.78
C PHE A 44 -4.31 -13.05 18.68
N HIS A 45 -4.34 -12.40 19.85
CA HIS A 45 -5.38 -12.62 20.85
C HIS A 45 -6.43 -11.51 20.85
N ARG A 46 -7.65 -11.87 21.28
CA ARG A 46 -8.75 -10.91 21.38
C ARG A 46 -8.54 -9.75 22.39
N ARG A 47 -7.45 -9.77 23.15
CA ARG A 47 -7.13 -8.69 24.10
C ARG A 47 -6.24 -7.62 23.46
N ASP A 48 -5.48 -7.98 22.43
CA ASP A 48 -4.60 -7.09 21.67
C ASP A 48 -5.42 -5.98 20.96
N PHE A 49 -6.70 -6.28 20.65
CA PHE A 49 -7.70 -5.39 20.06
C PHE A 49 -7.96 -4.07 20.80
N SER A 50 -7.90 -4.10 22.13
CA SER A 50 -8.28 -2.92 22.93
C SER A 50 -7.18 -1.87 22.99
N ARG A 51 -5.97 -2.22 22.56
CA ARG A 51 -4.76 -1.43 22.82
C ARG A 51 -4.10 -0.92 21.54
N ASN A 52 -4.07 -1.72 20.47
CA ASN A 52 -3.30 -1.42 19.27
C ASN A 52 -4.21 -1.38 18.04
N ARG A 53 -4.42 -0.19 17.46
CA ARG A 53 -5.23 0.02 16.26
C ARG A 53 -4.40 -0.07 14.97
N THR A 54 -3.08 0.06 15.07
CA THR A 54 -2.16 -0.02 13.93
C THR A 54 -1.05 -1.03 14.18
N VAL A 55 -0.41 -1.49 13.09
CA VAL A 55 0.79 -2.35 13.19
C VAL A 55 1.91 -1.65 13.94
N ASP A 56 2.08 -0.34 13.73
CA ASP A 56 3.09 0.46 14.44
C ASP A 56 2.86 0.39 15.97
N GLU A 57 1.62 0.55 16.43
CA GLU A 57 1.26 0.46 17.87
C GLU A 57 1.48 -0.96 18.42
N PHE A 58 1.19 -1.99 17.61
CA PHE A 58 1.39 -3.39 18.00
C PHE A 58 2.86 -3.74 18.24
N PHE A 59 3.79 -3.13 17.52
CA PHE A 59 5.23 -3.38 17.67
C PHE A 59 5.90 -2.58 18.80
N GLU A 60 5.33 -1.44 19.19
CA GLU A 60 5.85 -0.65 20.31
C GLU A 60 5.65 -1.36 21.66
N GLU A 61 4.80 -2.39 21.74
CA GLU A 61 4.59 -3.22 22.92
C GLU A 61 5.43 -4.53 22.85
N GLU A 62 6.43 -4.63 23.73
CA GLU A 62 7.47 -5.68 23.78
C GLU A 62 7.04 -7.13 24.10
N SER A 63 5.75 -7.51 24.04
CA SER A 63 5.33 -8.88 24.43
C SER A 63 4.83 -9.73 23.25
N LEU A 64 5.70 -9.99 22.29
CA LEU A 64 5.45 -10.96 21.22
C LEU A 64 5.96 -12.34 21.66
N THR A 65 5.18 -13.05 22.48
CA THR A 65 5.50 -14.45 22.80
C THR A 65 5.02 -15.36 21.68
N GLY A 66 5.97 -15.89 20.90
CA GLY A 66 5.67 -16.97 19.96
C GLY A 66 5.40 -18.28 20.70
N ILE A 67 4.25 -18.90 20.43
CA ILE A 67 3.81 -20.13 21.12
C ILE A 67 3.86 -21.36 20.19
N ALA A 68 3.87 -21.17 18.87
CA ALA A 68 3.84 -22.25 17.86
C ALA A 68 5.09 -22.22 16.98
N SER A 69 5.49 -23.36 16.41
CA SER A 69 6.53 -23.38 15.37
C SER A 69 5.98 -22.88 14.03
N PHE A 70 6.87 -22.47 13.12
CA PHE A 70 6.53 -22.06 11.76
C PHE A 70 5.67 -23.12 11.04
N GLU A 71 6.09 -24.39 11.11
CA GLU A 71 5.42 -25.52 10.48
C GLU A 71 4.07 -25.81 11.12
N GLU A 72 3.97 -25.73 12.46
CA GLU A 72 2.71 -25.90 13.17
C GLU A 72 1.69 -24.82 12.79
N ALA A 73 2.14 -23.57 12.67
CA ALA A 73 1.27 -22.45 12.30
C ALA A 73 0.70 -22.60 10.88
N ILE A 74 1.45 -23.16 9.92
CA ILE A 74 0.94 -23.39 8.56
C ILE A 74 0.09 -24.67 8.49
N SER A 75 0.61 -25.79 9.02
CA SER A 75 0.00 -27.12 8.88
C SER A 75 -1.31 -27.31 9.65
N THR A 76 -1.64 -26.42 10.58
CA THR A 76 -2.90 -26.47 11.34
C THR A 76 -3.99 -25.54 10.79
N SER A 77 -3.66 -24.65 9.86
CA SER A 77 -4.58 -23.61 9.41
C SER A 77 -5.50 -24.03 8.29
N GLU A 78 -6.76 -23.58 8.35
CA GLU A 78 -7.73 -23.79 7.27
C GLU A 78 -7.52 -22.79 6.14
N ILE A 79 -7.15 -21.55 6.50
CA ILE A 79 -6.91 -20.46 5.58
C ILE A 79 -5.51 -19.93 5.84
N ILE A 80 -4.71 -19.83 4.78
CA ILE A 80 -3.39 -19.21 4.81
C ILE A 80 -3.47 -17.94 3.97
N LEU A 81 -3.43 -16.78 4.60
CA LEU A 81 -3.37 -15.50 3.91
C LEU A 81 -1.90 -15.13 3.63
N PHE A 82 -1.53 -15.07 2.37
CA PHE A 82 -0.17 -14.75 1.92
C PHE A 82 -0.07 -13.27 1.54
N CYS A 83 0.57 -12.49 2.42
CA CYS A 83 0.77 -11.05 2.27
C CYS A 83 2.13 -10.57 2.82
N PRO A 84 3.26 -11.21 2.42
CA PRO A 84 4.58 -10.76 2.83
C PRO A 84 4.87 -9.35 2.32
N LYS A 85 5.68 -8.59 3.06
CA LYS A 85 6.13 -7.27 2.61
C LYS A 85 7.05 -7.40 1.41
N ILE A 86 6.89 -6.51 0.43
CA ILE A 86 7.86 -6.35 -0.66
C ILE A 86 9.06 -5.60 -0.09
N ARG A 87 10.24 -6.21 -0.15
CA ARG A 87 11.49 -5.66 0.43
C ARG A 87 12.64 -5.61 -0.57
N CYS A 88 12.40 -6.06 -1.79
CA CYS A 88 13.37 -6.12 -2.86
C CYS A 88 12.99 -5.15 -3.98
N ASP A 89 13.89 -5.00 -4.94
CA ASP A 89 13.62 -4.25 -6.15
C ASP A 89 12.51 -4.89 -6.98
N ILE A 90 11.85 -4.08 -7.81
CA ILE A 90 10.70 -4.50 -8.61
C ILE A 90 10.97 -5.74 -9.48
N THR A 91 12.21 -5.92 -9.91
CA THR A 91 12.65 -7.05 -10.74
C THR A 91 12.80 -8.36 -9.97
N GLU A 92 12.88 -8.29 -8.63
CA GLU A 92 13.10 -9.43 -7.74
C GLU A 92 11.84 -9.89 -7.02
N ILE A 93 10.74 -9.11 -7.07
CA ILE A 93 9.49 -9.40 -6.35
C ILE A 93 8.97 -10.81 -6.66
N GLN A 94 8.96 -11.21 -7.93
CA GLN A 94 8.51 -12.55 -8.34
C GLN A 94 9.36 -13.66 -7.68
N HIS A 95 10.68 -13.47 -7.63
CA HIS A 95 11.61 -14.41 -7.01
C HIS A 95 11.46 -14.46 -5.49
N GLN A 96 11.25 -13.30 -4.83
CA GLN A 96 10.98 -13.23 -3.39
C GLN A 96 9.75 -14.09 -3.05
N TYR A 97 8.67 -13.91 -3.81
CA TYR A 97 7.42 -14.63 -3.54
C TYR A 97 7.50 -16.09 -3.90
N GLU A 98 8.16 -16.44 -5.01
CA GLU A 98 8.42 -17.84 -5.38
C GLU A 98 9.18 -18.57 -4.26
N ARG A 99 10.22 -17.95 -3.68
CA ARG A 99 10.96 -18.55 -2.55
C ARG A 99 10.05 -18.81 -1.36
N SER A 100 9.24 -17.84 -0.95
CA SER A 100 8.31 -18.03 0.18
C SER A 100 7.22 -19.05 -0.12
N LEU A 101 6.71 -19.10 -1.36
CA LEU A 101 5.74 -20.12 -1.78
C LEU A 101 6.35 -21.53 -1.71
N LYS A 102 7.60 -21.72 -2.13
CA LYS A 102 8.30 -23.01 -2.02
C LYS A 102 8.47 -23.47 -0.57
N GLU A 103 8.61 -22.54 0.35
CA GLU A 103 8.72 -22.82 1.79
C GLU A 103 7.39 -23.25 2.40
N ILE A 104 6.29 -22.58 2.07
CA ILE A 104 4.97 -22.86 2.68
C ILE A 104 4.16 -23.95 1.96
N SER A 105 4.34 -24.15 0.66
CA SER A 105 3.51 -25.06 -0.15
C SER A 105 3.56 -26.52 0.35
N PRO A 106 4.73 -27.07 0.73
CA PRO A 106 4.82 -28.43 1.29
C PRO A 106 4.05 -28.61 2.61
N LEU A 107 3.81 -27.51 3.33
CA LEU A 107 3.21 -27.49 4.67
C LEU A 107 1.71 -27.25 4.65
N LEU A 108 1.12 -26.85 3.51
CA LEU A 108 -0.32 -26.65 3.39
C LEU A 108 -1.05 -27.89 3.90
N PRO A 109 -2.12 -27.80 4.70
CA PRO A 109 -2.89 -28.97 5.10
C PRO A 109 -3.94 -29.37 4.06
N LYS A 110 -4.43 -30.61 4.16
CA LYS A 110 -5.53 -31.08 3.30
C LYS A 110 -6.81 -30.30 3.61
N GLY A 111 -7.48 -29.85 2.56
CA GLY A 111 -8.69 -29.04 2.60
C GLY A 111 -8.45 -27.55 2.88
N SER A 112 -7.20 -27.11 2.94
CA SER A 112 -6.87 -25.69 3.18
C SER A 112 -6.98 -24.84 1.93
N VAL A 113 -7.04 -23.53 2.15
CA VAL A 113 -7.04 -22.54 1.08
C VAL A 113 -5.91 -21.54 1.29
N LEU A 114 -5.02 -21.46 0.31
CA LEU A 114 -4.00 -20.41 0.21
C LEU A 114 -4.62 -19.21 -0.48
N VAL A 115 -4.69 -18.09 0.22
CA VAL A 115 -5.21 -16.82 -0.30
C VAL A 115 -4.04 -15.91 -0.60
N PHE A 116 -3.80 -15.68 -1.88
CA PHE A 116 -2.73 -14.86 -2.38
C PHE A 116 -3.21 -13.42 -2.56
N TRP A 117 -2.63 -12.51 -1.79
CA TRP A 117 -3.07 -11.12 -1.75
C TRP A 117 -2.31 -10.22 -2.73
N ALA A 118 -1.24 -10.68 -3.36
CA ALA A 118 -0.35 -9.78 -4.10
C ALA A 118 -0.37 -10.03 -5.61
N PRO A 119 -0.44 -9.00 -6.45
CA PRO A 119 -0.27 -9.17 -7.88
C PRO A 119 1.22 -9.35 -8.23
N LEU A 120 1.50 -10.19 -9.23
CA LEU A 120 2.86 -10.52 -9.66
C LEU A 120 3.17 -10.10 -11.11
N GLY A 121 2.32 -9.24 -11.69
CA GLY A 121 2.39 -8.91 -13.11
C GLY A 121 1.91 -10.05 -14.01
N GLN A 122 2.09 -9.91 -15.32
CA GLN A 122 1.50 -10.77 -16.35
C GLN A 122 1.90 -12.24 -16.19
N ASN A 123 0.90 -13.12 -16.18
CA ASN A 123 0.99 -14.55 -15.88
C ASN A 123 1.47 -14.87 -14.46
N GLY A 124 1.55 -13.88 -13.58
CA GLY A 124 2.06 -14.04 -12.23
C GLY A 124 1.20 -15.00 -11.42
N GLN A 125 -0.13 -14.90 -11.50
CA GLN A 125 -1.01 -15.81 -10.76
C GLN A 125 -0.97 -17.25 -11.30
N LYS A 126 -0.68 -17.42 -12.59
CA LYS A 126 -0.45 -18.73 -13.18
C LYS A 126 0.83 -19.37 -12.63
N GLU A 127 1.90 -18.59 -12.47
CA GLU A 127 3.14 -19.07 -11.84
C GLU A 127 2.97 -19.36 -10.35
N VAL A 128 2.09 -18.64 -9.64
CA VAL A 128 1.71 -18.99 -8.25
C VAL A 128 1.06 -20.36 -8.20
N VAL A 129 0.03 -20.60 -9.02
CA VAL A 129 -0.65 -21.90 -9.09
C VAL A 129 0.34 -23.01 -9.39
N ARG A 130 1.19 -22.80 -10.40
CA ARG A 130 2.22 -23.76 -10.80
C ARG A 130 3.22 -24.04 -9.68
N THR A 131 3.73 -23.00 -9.02
CA THR A 131 4.70 -23.16 -7.93
C THR A 131 4.07 -23.95 -6.78
N VAL A 132 2.83 -23.66 -6.41
CA VAL A 132 2.15 -24.41 -5.35
C VAL A 132 1.93 -25.87 -5.77
N GLN A 133 1.48 -26.12 -7.00
CA GLN A 133 1.31 -27.48 -7.55
C GLN A 133 2.61 -28.30 -7.55
N GLU A 134 3.74 -27.67 -7.91
CA GLU A 134 5.05 -28.34 -7.97
C GLU A 134 5.55 -28.79 -6.59
N TYR A 135 5.18 -28.08 -5.52
CA TYR A 135 5.71 -28.29 -4.17
C TYR A 135 4.71 -28.89 -3.19
N VAL A 136 3.41 -28.90 -3.52
CA VAL A 136 2.40 -29.59 -2.71
C VAL A 136 2.38 -31.07 -3.10
N ASN A 137 2.61 -31.95 -2.12
CA ASN A 137 2.55 -33.40 -2.34
C ASN A 137 1.10 -33.92 -2.31
N ARG A 138 0.18 -33.26 -3.04
CA ARG A 138 -1.28 -33.54 -3.03
C ARG A 138 -1.92 -33.28 -4.39
N THR A 139 -3.13 -33.79 -4.59
CA THR A 139 -3.92 -33.53 -5.80
C THR A 139 -4.68 -32.20 -5.69
N ASP A 140 -5.01 -31.59 -6.84
CA ASP A 140 -5.64 -30.25 -6.91
C ASP A 140 -7.02 -30.16 -6.26
N ASP A 141 -7.67 -31.28 -5.97
CA ASP A 141 -8.94 -31.37 -5.25
C ASP A 141 -8.78 -31.39 -3.71
N GLU A 142 -7.53 -31.43 -3.21
CA GLU A 142 -7.21 -31.47 -1.79
C GLU A 142 -6.80 -30.11 -1.20
N TYR A 143 -6.73 -29.05 -2.00
CA TYR A 143 -6.43 -27.69 -1.54
C TYR A 143 -7.02 -26.66 -2.50
N GLY A 144 -7.15 -25.41 -2.07
CA GLY A 144 -7.59 -24.30 -2.90
C GLY A 144 -6.54 -23.19 -2.96
N ILE A 145 -6.51 -22.47 -4.07
CA ILE A 145 -5.78 -21.22 -4.21
C ILE A 145 -6.77 -20.13 -4.60
N VAL A 146 -6.73 -19.01 -3.90
CA VAL A 146 -7.54 -17.83 -4.20
C VAL A 146 -6.62 -16.64 -4.39
N PHE A 147 -6.57 -16.08 -5.60
CA PHE A 147 -6.04 -14.73 -5.78
C PHE A 147 -7.12 -13.73 -5.36
N LEU A 148 -6.87 -13.04 -4.26
CA LEU A 148 -7.72 -11.96 -3.77
C LEU A 148 -6.95 -10.65 -3.97
N PRO A 149 -7.23 -9.88 -5.04
CA PRO A 149 -6.56 -8.60 -5.25
C PRO A 149 -6.75 -7.73 -4.00
N PRO A 150 -5.73 -6.96 -3.59
CA PRO A 150 -5.87 -6.03 -2.49
C PRO A 150 -7.05 -5.10 -2.77
N PHE A 151 -7.85 -4.79 -1.76
CA PHE A 151 -9.01 -3.91 -1.93
C PHE A 151 -8.53 -2.49 -2.22
N PHE A 152 -8.42 -2.14 -3.50
CA PHE A 152 -7.92 -0.83 -3.93
C PHE A 152 -8.99 0.26 -3.88
N ASP A 153 -10.26 -0.14 -3.80
CA ASP A 153 -11.43 0.73 -3.69
C ASP A 153 -12.71 -0.14 -3.64
N ASP A 154 -13.87 0.53 -3.55
CA ASP A 154 -15.20 -0.04 -3.70
C ASP A 154 -15.45 -0.74 -5.05
N ARG A 155 -14.48 -0.77 -5.98
CA ARG A 155 -14.64 -1.33 -7.33
C ARG A 155 -13.90 -2.65 -7.56
N THR A 156 -13.09 -3.11 -6.60
CA THR A 156 -12.52 -4.47 -6.61
C THR A 156 -13.43 -5.44 -5.85
N ASN A 157 -14.14 -6.30 -6.58
CA ASN A 157 -15.14 -7.21 -6.00
C ASN A 157 -15.09 -8.60 -6.64
N PHE A 158 -13.90 -9.03 -7.06
CA PHE A 158 -13.70 -10.32 -7.71
C PHE A 158 -12.50 -11.04 -7.10
N ALA A 159 -12.44 -12.36 -7.29
CA ALA A 159 -11.32 -13.19 -6.87
C ALA A 159 -11.07 -14.30 -7.89
N GLY A 160 -9.80 -14.57 -8.16
CA GLY A 160 -9.38 -15.69 -9.00
C GLY A 160 -9.32 -16.96 -8.16
N THR A 161 -9.88 -18.06 -8.65
CA THR A 161 -9.95 -19.31 -7.89
C THR A 161 -9.36 -20.49 -8.65
N PHE A 162 -8.69 -21.38 -7.92
CA PHE A 162 -8.17 -22.66 -8.41
C PHE A 162 -8.34 -23.74 -7.34
N GLY A 163 -8.62 -24.99 -7.75
CA GLY A 163 -8.77 -26.14 -6.86
C GLY A 163 -10.02 -26.06 -5.96
N ARG A 164 -9.93 -26.69 -4.78
CA ARG A 164 -11.02 -26.79 -3.81
C ARG A 164 -11.05 -25.58 -2.87
N ILE A 165 -11.85 -24.58 -3.19
CA ILE A 165 -11.94 -23.33 -2.41
C ILE A 165 -12.95 -23.35 -1.24
N GLY A 166 -13.85 -24.34 -1.19
CA GLY A 166 -14.87 -24.43 -0.13
C GLY A 166 -15.76 -23.18 -0.07
N ASP A 167 -16.03 -22.70 1.15
CA ASP A 167 -16.80 -21.46 1.41
C ASP A 167 -15.91 -20.22 1.59
N SER A 168 -14.66 -20.27 1.10
CA SER A 168 -13.68 -19.19 1.32
C SER A 168 -14.15 -17.86 0.73
N ILE A 169 -14.78 -17.85 -0.44
CA ILE A 169 -15.25 -16.60 -1.06
C ILE A 169 -16.33 -15.94 -0.21
N GLU A 170 -17.24 -16.72 0.36
CA GLU A 170 -18.28 -16.24 1.27
C GLU A 170 -17.68 -15.73 2.58
N ILE A 171 -16.66 -16.41 3.12
CA ILE A 171 -15.92 -15.99 4.31
C ILE A 171 -15.28 -14.62 4.08
N PHE A 172 -14.51 -14.47 3.00
CA PHE A 172 -13.88 -13.18 2.68
C PHE A 172 -14.94 -12.12 2.37
N SER A 173 -16.05 -12.48 1.71
CA SER A 173 -17.14 -11.52 1.47
C SER A 173 -17.74 -10.97 2.78
N ASP A 174 -17.92 -11.81 3.81
CA ASP A 174 -18.40 -11.38 5.13
C ASP A 174 -17.37 -10.54 5.90
N ILE A 175 -16.08 -10.91 5.82
CA ILE A 175 -14.98 -10.19 6.49
C ILE A 175 -14.77 -8.79 5.90
N ILE A 176 -14.84 -8.69 4.58
CA ILE A 176 -14.67 -7.42 3.87
C ILE A 176 -15.97 -6.61 3.86
N GLY A 177 -17.11 -7.24 4.13
CA GLY A 177 -18.43 -6.60 4.09
C GLY A 177 -18.92 -6.32 2.67
N LYS A 178 -18.40 -7.06 1.68
CA LYS A 178 -18.67 -6.85 0.26
C LYS A 178 -18.75 -8.17 -0.48
N LYS A 179 -19.75 -8.33 -1.35
CA LYS A 179 -19.88 -9.54 -2.17
C LYS A 179 -18.72 -9.64 -3.17
N ILE A 180 -17.95 -10.73 -3.06
CA ILE A 180 -16.88 -11.09 -3.99
C ILE A 180 -17.45 -12.03 -5.05
N GLN A 181 -17.11 -11.77 -6.31
CA GLN A 181 -17.47 -12.58 -7.47
C GLN A 181 -16.29 -13.49 -7.83
N PRO A 182 -16.43 -14.82 -7.73
CA PRO A 182 -15.37 -15.72 -8.15
C PRO A 182 -15.25 -15.72 -9.68
N SER A 183 -14.02 -15.78 -10.17
CA SER A 183 -13.67 -16.00 -11.57
C SER A 183 -12.50 -16.98 -11.65
N ASN A 184 -12.12 -17.41 -12.86
CA ASN A 184 -10.85 -18.11 -13.01
C ASN A 184 -9.67 -17.16 -12.71
N MET A 185 -8.50 -17.75 -12.47
CA MET A 185 -7.29 -17.04 -12.05
C MET A 185 -6.82 -16.01 -13.08
N ASP A 186 -6.84 -16.37 -14.36
CA ASP A 186 -6.37 -15.52 -15.46
C ASP A 186 -7.27 -14.29 -15.67
N ASP A 187 -8.60 -14.48 -15.58
CA ASP A 187 -9.56 -13.40 -15.72
C ASP A 187 -9.47 -12.43 -14.54
N ALA A 188 -9.29 -12.93 -13.31
CA ALA A 188 -9.08 -12.08 -12.14
C ALA A 188 -7.80 -11.23 -12.29
N GLU A 189 -6.70 -11.81 -12.77
CA GLU A 189 -5.47 -11.07 -13.05
C GLU A 189 -5.70 -9.96 -14.09
N ARG A 190 -6.39 -10.27 -15.20
CA ARG A 190 -6.70 -9.29 -16.26
C ARG A 190 -7.63 -8.18 -15.78
N MET A 191 -8.68 -8.53 -15.02
CA MET A 191 -9.58 -7.56 -14.42
C MET A 191 -8.83 -6.63 -13.48
N PHE A 192 -7.91 -7.17 -12.68
CA PHE A 192 -7.06 -6.39 -11.81
C PHE A 192 -6.14 -5.44 -12.58
N PHE A 193 -5.48 -5.90 -13.64
CA PHE A 193 -4.64 -5.02 -14.47
C PHE A 193 -5.45 -3.91 -15.12
N ASN A 194 -6.62 -4.23 -15.64
CA ASN A 194 -7.47 -3.21 -16.24
C ASN A 194 -7.83 -2.11 -15.23
N LYS A 195 -8.07 -2.46 -13.95
CA LYS A 195 -8.31 -1.48 -12.89
C LYS A 195 -7.10 -0.58 -12.63
N ILE A 196 -5.89 -1.15 -12.59
CA ILE A 196 -4.66 -0.36 -12.44
C ILE A 196 -4.46 0.58 -13.64
N LEU A 197 -4.66 0.08 -14.86
CA LEU A 197 -4.55 0.90 -16.07
C LEU A 197 -5.61 2.01 -16.08
N GLU A 198 -6.88 1.71 -15.80
CA GLU A 198 -7.95 2.71 -15.70
C GLU A 198 -7.58 3.84 -14.72
N LYS A 199 -7.07 3.49 -13.53
CA LYS A 199 -6.63 4.46 -12.52
C LYS A 199 -5.51 5.36 -13.04
N PHE A 200 -4.41 4.78 -13.51
CA PHE A 200 -3.24 5.56 -13.94
C PHE A 200 -3.48 6.33 -15.23
N SER A 201 -4.29 5.81 -16.14
CA SER A 201 -4.68 6.54 -17.35
C SER A 201 -5.53 7.75 -17.03
N TYR A 202 -6.45 7.63 -16.07
CA TYR A 202 -7.19 8.78 -15.57
C TYR A 202 -6.24 9.80 -14.93
N TYR A 203 -5.35 9.39 -14.02
CA TYR A 203 -4.45 10.31 -13.33
C TYR A 203 -3.48 11.02 -14.28
N THR A 204 -2.81 10.26 -15.16
CA THR A 204 -1.84 10.82 -16.10
C THR A 204 -2.51 11.74 -17.13
N SER A 205 -3.74 11.44 -17.56
CA SER A 205 -4.52 12.35 -18.40
C SER A 205 -4.77 13.69 -17.69
N GLN A 206 -5.18 13.66 -16.42
CA GLN A 206 -5.39 14.89 -15.64
C GLN A 206 -4.09 15.68 -15.50
N MET A 207 -2.98 15.01 -15.19
CA MET A 207 -1.66 15.65 -15.06
C MET A 207 -1.22 16.34 -16.35
N ILE A 208 -1.45 15.72 -17.52
CA ILE A 208 -1.08 16.29 -18.81
C ILE A 208 -2.00 17.46 -19.16
N THR A 209 -3.32 17.24 -19.13
CA THR A 209 -4.33 18.22 -19.56
C THR A 209 -4.34 19.47 -18.68
N PHE A 210 -4.12 19.31 -17.37
CA PHE A 210 -4.16 20.41 -16.40
C PHE A 210 -2.78 20.88 -15.96
N SER A 211 -1.70 20.50 -16.66
CA SER A 211 -0.33 20.91 -16.34
C SER A 211 -0.14 22.44 -16.31
N GLU A 212 -0.89 23.17 -17.14
CA GLU A 212 -0.84 24.65 -17.25
C GLU A 212 -2.09 25.33 -16.67
N ALA A 213 -3.05 24.56 -16.13
CA ALA A 213 -4.32 25.11 -15.69
C ALA A 213 -4.19 25.82 -14.34
N LYS A 214 -4.83 27.00 -14.23
CA LYS A 214 -4.89 27.79 -12.99
C LYS A 214 -5.93 27.28 -11.99
N ASN A 215 -7.00 26.64 -12.51
CA ASN A 215 -8.09 26.09 -11.72
C ASN A 215 -8.11 24.57 -11.90
N LEU A 216 -8.14 23.86 -10.78
CA LEU A 216 -8.10 22.40 -10.75
C LEU A 216 -9.43 21.84 -10.24
N PRO A 217 -9.77 20.60 -10.61
CA PRO A 217 -10.85 19.87 -9.95
C PRO A 217 -10.59 19.80 -8.43
N GLU A 218 -11.58 20.16 -7.62
CA GLU A 218 -11.45 20.14 -6.15
C GLU A 218 -11.13 18.74 -5.59
N ASP A 219 -11.62 17.69 -6.26
CA ASP A 219 -11.42 16.29 -5.92
C ASP A 219 -10.21 15.64 -6.63
N SER A 220 -9.17 16.43 -6.90
CA SER A 220 -7.95 15.88 -7.51
C SER A 220 -7.24 14.92 -6.54
N PRO A 221 -6.83 13.72 -7.00
CA PRO A 221 -6.03 12.78 -6.21
C PRO A 221 -4.74 13.41 -5.69
N TYR A 222 -4.32 12.98 -4.50
CA TYR A 222 -3.10 13.44 -3.85
C TYR A 222 -1.87 12.61 -4.23
N TYR A 223 -0.71 13.06 -3.76
CA TYR A 223 0.58 12.40 -3.95
C TYR A 223 0.54 10.93 -3.53
N ASP A 224 -0.05 10.67 -2.35
CA ASP A 224 -0.15 9.32 -1.84
C ASP A 224 -1.12 8.43 -2.64
N ASP A 225 -2.20 9.01 -3.18
CA ASP A 225 -3.12 8.32 -4.10
C ASP A 225 -2.43 7.95 -5.43
N LEU A 226 -1.60 8.86 -5.96
CA LEU A 226 -0.86 8.69 -7.21
C LEU A 226 0.14 7.54 -7.11
N TYR A 227 0.91 7.49 -6.02
CA TYR A 227 1.90 6.45 -5.81
C TYR A 227 1.33 5.17 -5.19
N ALA A 228 0.10 5.20 -4.67
CA ALA A 228 -0.62 3.96 -4.37
C ALA A 228 -0.73 3.15 -5.66
N ASN A 229 -0.27 1.90 -5.62
CA ASN A 229 -0.26 0.95 -6.76
C ASN A 229 0.80 1.20 -7.83
N TYR A 230 1.79 2.04 -7.54
CA TYR A 230 2.88 2.27 -8.48
C TYR A 230 3.72 1.00 -8.74
N THR A 231 3.90 0.14 -7.73
CA THR A 231 4.52 -1.19 -7.86
C THR A 231 3.70 -2.05 -8.81
N ASP A 232 2.37 -2.02 -8.71
CA ASP A 232 1.50 -2.84 -9.57
C ASP A 232 1.63 -2.42 -11.04
N LEU A 233 1.66 -1.11 -11.32
CA LEU A 233 1.90 -0.59 -12.66
C LEU A 233 3.27 -1.02 -13.20
N ASN A 234 4.31 -0.94 -12.37
CA ASN A 234 5.66 -1.35 -12.74
C ASN A 234 5.77 -2.87 -12.95
N LEU A 235 5.08 -3.68 -12.15
CA LEU A 235 5.01 -5.12 -12.33
C LEU A 235 4.36 -5.45 -13.68
N ILE A 236 3.25 -4.81 -14.03
CA ILE A 236 2.64 -4.95 -15.36
C ILE A 236 3.66 -4.61 -16.44
N TYR A 237 4.32 -3.45 -16.35
CA TYR A 237 5.31 -3.04 -17.35
C TYR A 237 6.47 -4.04 -17.49
N ASN A 238 7.06 -4.48 -16.37
CA ASN A 238 8.27 -5.30 -16.36
C ASN A 238 8.01 -6.73 -16.86
N THR A 239 6.89 -7.31 -16.45
CA THR A 239 6.46 -8.66 -16.86
C THR A 239 5.87 -8.69 -18.27
N THR A 240 5.39 -7.55 -18.79
CA THR A 240 4.86 -7.48 -20.14
C THR A 240 5.96 -7.71 -21.18
N ARG A 241 5.69 -8.60 -22.15
CA ARG A 241 6.59 -8.92 -23.25
C ARG A 241 7.01 -7.67 -24.03
N ARG A 242 8.29 -7.60 -24.39
CA ARG A 242 8.87 -6.52 -25.23
C ARG A 242 8.15 -6.43 -26.59
N GLY A 243 7.96 -5.21 -27.08
CA GLY A 243 7.33 -4.93 -28.38
C GLY A 243 5.80 -4.97 -28.39
N THR A 244 5.14 -5.17 -27.25
CA THR A 244 3.67 -5.12 -27.16
C THR A 244 3.17 -3.69 -26.94
N GLN A 245 1.96 -3.41 -27.41
CA GLN A 245 1.28 -2.12 -27.20
C GLN A 245 1.09 -1.83 -25.70
N LEU A 246 0.78 -2.85 -24.90
CA LEU A 246 0.63 -2.72 -23.45
C LEU A 246 1.93 -2.24 -22.79
N LYS A 247 3.10 -2.74 -23.21
CA LYS A 247 4.38 -2.28 -22.66
C LYS A 247 4.67 -0.82 -23.01
N SER A 248 4.40 -0.40 -24.24
CA SER A 248 4.55 1.00 -24.66
C SER A 248 3.59 1.92 -23.91
N TYR A 249 2.34 1.49 -23.74
CA TYR A 249 1.33 2.23 -23.00
C TYR A 249 1.72 2.43 -21.53
N THR A 250 2.03 1.34 -20.84
CA THR A 250 2.47 1.37 -19.43
C THR A 250 3.76 2.16 -19.24
N SER A 251 4.71 2.08 -20.18
CA SER A 251 5.93 2.91 -20.14
C SER A 251 5.61 4.40 -20.16
N THR A 252 4.65 4.83 -20.99
CA THR A 252 4.22 6.24 -21.03
C THR A 252 3.58 6.65 -19.71
N LEU A 253 2.71 5.82 -19.14
CA LEU A 253 2.07 6.09 -17.84
C LEU A 253 3.14 6.27 -16.75
N ILE A 254 4.09 5.33 -16.66
CA ILE A 254 5.20 5.37 -15.69
C ILE A 254 5.99 6.67 -15.82
N ARG A 255 6.41 7.07 -17.02
CA ARG A 255 7.18 8.31 -17.24
C ARG A 255 6.44 9.56 -16.75
N VAL A 256 5.12 9.62 -16.95
CA VAL A 256 4.32 10.76 -16.49
C VAL A 256 4.28 10.79 -14.96
N VAL A 257 4.07 9.65 -14.32
CA VAL A 257 4.11 9.53 -12.85
C VAL A 257 5.48 9.92 -12.29
N GLU A 258 6.57 9.40 -12.86
CA GLU A 258 7.96 9.71 -12.44
C GLU A 258 8.35 11.18 -12.64
N SER A 259 7.66 11.91 -13.53
CA SER A 259 7.88 13.34 -13.70
C SER A 259 7.29 14.19 -12.55
N TYR A 260 6.34 13.64 -11.79
CA TYR A 260 5.57 14.38 -10.79
C TYR A 260 6.46 15.06 -9.73
N PRO A 261 7.45 14.41 -9.08
CA PRO A 261 8.24 15.04 -8.03
C PRO A 261 9.01 16.26 -8.54
N LYS A 262 9.49 16.21 -9.79
CA LYS A 262 10.14 17.34 -10.46
C LYS A 262 9.14 18.47 -10.74
N ASN A 263 7.91 18.14 -11.14
CA ASN A 263 6.86 19.13 -11.37
C ASN A 263 6.47 19.84 -10.06
N LEU A 264 6.32 19.09 -8.96
CA LEU A 264 6.07 19.65 -7.63
C LEU A 264 7.22 20.54 -7.17
N LEU A 265 8.48 20.12 -7.34
CA LEU A 265 9.64 20.96 -7.04
C LEU A 265 9.62 22.28 -7.84
N ASN A 266 9.32 22.21 -9.13
CA ASN A 266 9.22 23.39 -10.00
C ASN A 266 8.09 24.33 -9.56
N TYR A 267 6.97 23.78 -9.12
CA TYR A 267 5.87 24.56 -8.55
C TYR A 267 6.29 25.30 -7.28
N VAL A 268 6.94 24.61 -6.33
CA VAL A 268 7.46 25.24 -5.09
C VAL A 268 8.48 26.33 -5.42
N LYS A 269 9.38 26.10 -6.39
CA LYS A 269 10.33 27.12 -6.89
C LYS A 269 9.63 28.34 -7.48
N ALA A 270 8.60 28.14 -8.30
CA ALA A 270 7.83 29.23 -8.89
C ALA A 270 7.11 30.05 -7.82
N LEU A 271 6.51 29.39 -6.84
CA LEU A 271 5.78 30.03 -5.74
C LEU A 271 6.71 30.81 -4.80
N THR A 272 7.87 30.26 -4.46
CA THR A 272 8.88 30.99 -3.65
C THR A 272 9.40 32.23 -4.36
N LYS A 273 9.56 32.16 -5.70
CA LYS A 273 9.90 33.32 -6.54
C LYS A 273 8.78 34.35 -6.58
N GLU A 274 7.53 33.93 -6.75
CA GLU A 274 6.34 34.81 -6.72
C GLU A 274 6.24 35.60 -5.41
N LEU A 275 6.52 34.93 -4.28
CA LEU A 275 6.49 35.54 -2.95
C LEU A 275 7.80 36.26 -2.55
N ASN A 276 8.75 36.41 -3.49
CA ASN A 276 10.06 37.04 -3.26
C ASN A 276 10.89 36.41 -2.11
N VAL A 277 10.74 35.10 -1.89
CA VAL A 277 11.48 34.36 -0.86
C VAL A 277 12.70 33.68 -1.48
N ARG A 278 13.88 33.92 -0.91
CA ARG A 278 15.11 33.21 -1.33
C ARG A 278 15.06 31.75 -0.84
N PRO A 279 15.45 30.75 -1.66
CA PRO A 279 15.44 29.34 -1.26
C PRO A 279 16.19 29.04 0.05
N SER A 280 17.29 29.74 0.32
CA SER A 280 18.06 29.59 1.57
C SER A 280 17.36 30.11 2.84
N ARG A 281 16.25 30.85 2.68
CA ARG A 281 15.46 31.42 3.78
C ARG A 281 14.07 30.79 3.89
N ALA A 282 13.69 29.97 2.91
CA ALA A 282 12.43 29.25 2.93
C ALA A 282 12.57 28.00 3.80
N ARG A 283 11.58 27.76 4.66
CA ARG A 283 11.40 26.47 5.33
C ARG A 283 10.38 25.65 4.57
N ILE A 284 10.72 24.43 4.20
CA ILE A 284 9.82 23.47 3.56
C ILE A 284 9.48 22.37 4.57
N ILE A 285 8.20 22.19 4.85
CA ILE A 285 7.70 21.07 5.65
C ILE A 285 6.96 20.15 4.70
N VAL A 286 7.38 18.90 4.58
CA VAL A 286 6.67 17.88 3.80
C VAL A 286 5.93 17.00 4.79
N LEU A 287 4.59 17.07 4.77
CA LEU A 287 3.76 16.33 5.71
C LEU A 287 3.42 14.94 5.20
N TRP A 288 3.62 13.96 6.08
CA TRP A 288 3.49 12.55 5.76
C TRP A 288 2.96 11.75 6.95
N SER A 289 1.70 11.29 6.88
CA SER A 289 1.05 10.59 7.99
C SER A 289 0.82 9.08 7.78
N LYS A 290 1.58 8.39 6.91
CA LYS A 290 1.40 6.95 6.65
C LYS A 290 2.27 6.02 7.51
N SER A 291 1.79 4.78 7.62
CA SER A 291 2.43 3.65 8.33
C SER A 291 3.61 3.09 7.54
N ASN A 292 4.71 2.74 8.23
CA ASN A 292 5.89 2.10 7.63
C ASN A 292 5.68 0.61 7.30
N TYR A 293 4.45 0.09 7.45
CA TYR A 293 4.18 -1.35 7.43
C TYR A 293 3.39 -1.84 6.22
N HIS A 294 3.12 -1.02 5.21
CA HIS A 294 2.42 -1.44 4.00
C HIS A 294 3.15 -2.57 3.24
N VAL A 295 2.39 -3.43 2.54
CA VAL A 295 2.95 -4.46 1.65
C VAL A 295 3.81 -3.82 0.55
N ARG A 296 3.35 -2.68 0.00
CA ARG A 296 4.06 -1.91 -1.03
C ARG A 296 4.82 -0.76 -0.40
N GLN A 297 6.09 -0.60 -0.77
CA GLN A 297 6.93 0.53 -0.34
C GLN A 297 6.95 1.70 -1.33
N ASP A 298 6.00 1.71 -2.28
CA ASP A 298 5.94 2.69 -3.37
C ASP A 298 6.01 4.13 -2.88
N VAL A 299 5.21 4.42 -1.86
CA VAL A 299 5.02 5.79 -1.44
C VAL A 299 6.14 6.28 -0.53
N ASP A 300 6.74 5.40 0.27
CA ASP A 300 7.90 5.74 1.11
C ASP A 300 9.14 6.01 0.24
N ARG A 301 9.32 5.20 -0.82
CA ARG A 301 10.37 5.41 -1.81
C ARG A 301 10.20 6.73 -2.53
N SER A 302 9.01 7.00 -3.07
CA SER A 302 8.74 8.24 -3.80
C SER A 302 8.86 9.47 -2.90
N PHE A 303 8.40 9.38 -1.65
CA PHE A 303 8.55 10.41 -0.64
C PHE A 303 10.03 10.73 -0.36
N SER A 304 10.87 9.70 -0.19
CA SER A 304 12.30 9.87 0.03
C SER A 304 12.99 10.55 -1.16
N GLU A 305 12.60 10.17 -2.39
CA GLU A 305 13.06 10.83 -3.62
C GLU A 305 12.61 12.30 -3.69
N LEU A 306 11.37 12.61 -3.34
CA LEU A 306 10.86 13.99 -3.27
C LEU A 306 11.61 14.83 -2.23
N ALA A 307 11.83 14.29 -1.03
CA ALA A 307 12.57 14.97 0.03
C ALA A 307 14.01 15.28 -0.40
N SER A 308 14.70 14.33 -1.04
CA SER A 308 16.04 14.54 -1.60
C SER A 308 16.03 15.65 -2.66
N LEU A 309 15.08 15.63 -3.60
CA LEU A 309 14.97 16.64 -4.65
C LEU A 309 14.72 18.06 -4.10
N LEU A 310 13.99 18.17 -2.99
CA LEU A 310 13.76 19.44 -2.31
C LEU A 310 15.02 19.91 -1.58
N GLN A 311 15.77 19.00 -0.93
CA GLN A 311 17.01 19.31 -0.22
C GLN A 311 18.13 19.82 -1.13
N ASP A 312 18.14 19.41 -2.40
CA ASP A 312 19.07 19.93 -3.41
C ASP A 312 18.89 21.44 -3.70
N VAL A 313 17.74 22.01 -3.33
CA VAL A 313 17.34 23.38 -3.67
C VAL A 313 17.13 24.25 -2.44
N PHE A 314 16.53 23.68 -1.39
CA PHE A 314 16.15 24.35 -0.16
C PHE A 314 17.00 23.82 1.00
N VAL A 315 17.47 24.73 1.86
CA VAL A 315 18.38 24.38 2.96
C VAL A 315 17.62 23.78 4.15
N ASP A 316 16.41 24.26 4.44
CA ASP A 316 15.58 23.81 5.58
C ASP A 316 14.39 23.00 5.07
N VAL A 317 14.60 21.71 4.81
CA VAL A 317 13.56 20.75 4.42
C VAL A 317 13.34 19.74 5.53
N GLN A 318 12.11 19.64 6.03
CA GLN A 318 11.73 18.77 7.14
C GLN A 318 10.62 17.81 6.71
N PRO A 319 10.92 16.53 6.45
CA PRO A 319 9.88 15.50 6.37
C PRO A 319 9.34 15.26 7.78
N LEU A 320 8.03 15.43 7.99
CA LEU A 320 7.41 15.28 9.31
C LEU A 320 6.06 14.59 9.20
N SER A 321 5.77 13.74 10.18
CA SER A 321 4.40 13.28 10.43
C SER A 321 3.59 14.32 11.19
N MET A 322 2.26 14.24 11.15
CA MET A 322 1.43 15.16 11.94
C MET A 322 1.66 15.00 13.46
N LYS A 323 1.90 13.77 13.93
CA LYS A 323 2.27 13.50 15.34
C LYS A 323 3.50 14.30 15.72
N GLU A 324 4.50 14.37 14.86
CA GLU A 324 5.72 15.15 15.09
C GLU A 324 5.51 16.66 14.96
N LEU A 325 4.71 17.09 13.98
CA LEU A 325 4.37 18.51 13.80
C LEU A 325 3.70 19.08 15.06
N SER A 326 2.76 18.31 15.62
CA SER A 326 2.03 18.64 16.85
C SER A 326 2.95 18.65 18.07
N ARG A 327 3.78 17.61 18.23
CA ARG A 327 4.76 17.50 19.32
C ARG A 327 5.78 18.63 19.32
N ARG A 328 6.30 19.00 18.13
CA ARG A 328 7.33 20.03 17.97
C ARG A 328 6.78 21.46 18.02
N ARG A 329 5.46 21.65 18.12
CA ARG A 329 4.78 22.97 18.17
C ARG A 329 5.23 23.95 17.07
N LEU A 330 5.61 23.42 15.90
CA LEU A 330 6.26 24.20 14.83
C LEU A 330 5.37 25.29 14.22
N LEU A 331 4.05 25.15 14.39
CA LEU A 331 3.02 26.09 13.91
C LEU A 331 2.51 27.08 14.98
N THR A 332 3.22 27.20 16.11
CA THR A 332 2.86 28.21 17.14
C THR A 332 3.43 29.59 16.79
N THR A 333 2.67 30.65 17.13
CA THR A 333 2.83 32.03 16.64
C THR A 333 4.15 32.71 16.96
N SER A 334 4.97 32.14 17.86
CA SER A 334 6.26 32.71 18.28
C SER A 334 7.50 32.16 17.54
N THR A 335 7.36 31.16 16.66
CA THR A 335 8.50 30.44 16.05
C THR A 335 8.66 30.59 14.54
N VAL A 336 7.68 31.16 13.82
CA VAL A 336 7.74 31.30 12.35
C VAL A 336 8.37 32.65 11.97
N ARG A 337 9.70 32.76 12.11
CA ARG A 337 10.46 33.93 11.59
C ARG A 337 10.72 33.86 10.09
N ASN A 338 10.73 32.65 9.53
CA ASN A 338 11.01 32.39 8.12
C ASN A 338 9.71 32.04 7.38
N PRO A 339 9.54 32.48 6.12
CA PRO A 339 8.45 32.03 5.27
C PRO A 339 8.44 30.49 5.20
N THR A 340 7.32 29.89 5.59
CA THR A 340 7.18 28.43 5.71
C THR A 340 6.19 27.92 4.68
N PHE A 341 6.62 26.94 3.88
CA PHE A 341 5.81 26.25 2.89
C PHE A 341 5.52 24.84 3.41
N ILE A 342 4.23 24.51 3.53
CA ILE A 342 3.79 23.20 4.01
C ILE A 342 3.22 22.44 2.81
N ILE A 343 3.83 21.32 2.45
CA ILE A 343 3.35 20.43 1.39
C ILE A 343 2.52 19.33 2.05
N ALA A 344 1.21 19.32 1.80
CA ALA A 344 0.31 18.27 2.26
C ALA A 344 0.23 17.16 1.20
N CYS A 345 0.75 15.97 1.52
CA CYS A 345 0.85 14.83 0.60
C CYS A 345 -0.40 13.94 0.54
N SER A 346 -1.35 14.11 1.47
CA SER A 346 -2.64 13.42 1.46
C SER A 346 -3.79 14.36 1.80
N LYS A 347 -5.03 13.92 1.54
CA LYS A 347 -6.23 14.63 1.97
C LYS A 347 -6.31 14.75 3.50
N GLY A 348 -5.90 13.69 4.22
CA GLY A 348 -5.85 13.70 5.68
C GLY A 348 -4.89 14.77 6.22
N ASP A 349 -3.67 14.82 5.67
CA ASP A 349 -2.69 15.84 6.04
C ASP A 349 -3.22 17.26 5.80
N LEU A 350 -3.93 17.48 4.69
CA LEU A 350 -4.50 18.79 4.39
C LEU A 350 -5.56 19.21 5.41
N GLU A 351 -6.52 18.32 5.73
CA GLU A 351 -7.59 18.64 6.68
C GLU A 351 -7.04 18.89 8.08
N GLU A 352 -6.05 18.12 8.51
CA GLU A 352 -5.38 18.34 9.80
C GLU A 352 -4.61 19.66 9.85
N VAL A 353 -3.91 20.04 8.77
CA VAL A 353 -3.22 21.33 8.67
C VAL A 353 -4.21 22.49 8.70
N LYS A 354 -5.34 22.40 7.98
CA LYS A 354 -6.37 23.44 8.00
C LYS A 354 -6.84 23.74 9.43
N GLY A 355 -7.04 22.70 10.25
CA GLY A 355 -7.40 22.85 11.66
C GLY A 355 -6.35 23.60 12.51
N HIS A 356 -5.07 23.57 12.12
CA HIS A 356 -3.98 24.24 12.85
C HIS A 356 -3.62 25.63 12.32
N VAL A 357 -3.97 25.93 11.06
CA VAL A 357 -3.61 27.18 10.36
C VAL A 357 -4.77 28.18 10.33
N GLN A 358 -6.02 27.76 10.52
CA GLN A 358 -7.18 28.67 10.61
C GLN A 358 -6.96 29.76 11.67
N GLY A 359 -6.82 31.01 11.22
CA GLY A 359 -6.65 32.21 12.05
C GLY A 359 -5.22 32.69 12.31
N ARG A 360 -4.17 32.17 11.64
CA ARG A 360 -2.76 32.53 11.91
C ARG A 360 -1.94 32.94 10.67
N ASN A 361 -1.28 34.10 10.80
CA ASN A 361 -0.14 34.70 10.06
C ASN A 361 0.02 34.50 8.53
N GLN A 362 0.27 35.63 7.84
CA GLN A 362 0.65 35.78 6.42
C GLN A 362 1.96 35.08 5.99
N THR A 363 2.65 34.37 6.89
CA THR A 363 4.00 33.80 6.66
C THR A 363 4.00 32.31 6.36
N VAL A 364 2.83 31.64 6.42
CA VAL A 364 2.68 30.21 6.13
C VAL A 364 1.88 30.05 4.85
N THR A 365 2.41 29.26 3.91
CA THR A 365 1.73 28.91 2.67
C THR A 365 1.54 27.40 2.62
N VAL A 366 0.30 26.95 2.46
CA VAL A 366 -0.02 25.52 2.35
C VAL A 366 -0.16 25.15 0.88
N ILE A 367 0.52 24.09 0.48
CA ILE A 367 0.53 23.53 -0.88
C ILE A 367 -0.13 22.17 -0.82
N LYS A 368 -1.16 21.98 -1.64
CA LYS A 368 -1.78 20.70 -1.92
C LYS A 368 -0.92 19.96 -2.94
N ALA A 369 -0.35 18.82 -2.58
CA ALA A 369 0.35 17.95 -3.52
C ALA A 369 -0.66 17.05 -4.25
N THR A 370 -1.59 17.68 -4.99
CA THR A 370 -2.53 17.00 -5.89
C THR A 370 -1.89 16.72 -7.24
N LEU A 371 -2.54 15.94 -8.12
CA LEU A 371 -2.03 15.60 -9.47
C LEU A 371 -1.50 16.83 -10.25
N THR A 372 -2.14 17.98 -10.06
CA THR A 372 -1.51 19.27 -10.34
C THR A 372 -1.33 20.00 -9.00
N PRO A 373 -0.10 20.38 -8.59
CA PRO A 373 0.12 21.08 -7.34
C PRO A 373 -0.59 22.44 -7.30
N SER A 374 -1.14 22.80 -6.14
CA SER A 374 -1.83 24.09 -5.95
C SER A 374 -1.65 24.64 -4.53
N ARG A 375 -1.74 25.96 -4.36
CA ARG A 375 -1.74 26.59 -3.03
C ARG A 375 -3.16 26.65 -2.48
N LEU A 376 -3.29 26.46 -1.17
CA LEU A 376 -4.52 26.77 -0.45
C LEU A 376 -4.67 28.30 -0.40
N THR A 377 -5.75 28.81 -0.99
CA THR A 377 -6.10 30.25 -0.99
C THR A 377 -6.74 30.68 0.31
#